data_AF-A0A1G7ZI31-F1
#
_entry.id   AF-A0A1G7ZI31-F1
#
_cell.length_a   1.000
_cell.length_b   1.000
_cell.length_c   1.000
_cell.angle_alpha   90.00
_cell.angle_beta   90.00
_cell.angle_gamma   90.00
#
_symmetry.space_group_name_H-M   'P 1'
#
loop_
_entity.id
_entity.type
_entity.pdbx_description
1 polymer ?
#
loop_
_entity_poly.entity_id
_entity_poly.type
_entity_poly.pdbx_seq_one_letter_code
_entity_poly.pdbx_strand_id
1 'polypeptide(L)' 'MVLNAQLTKRLGEPDDIASAVVYLASDEASWINGLNLAIDGGHHASGGAGTADANDVAVHSPKTAAWSTVDHWTTSGARA' A
#
# COMPACT_ATOMS: atom_id res chain seq x y z
N MET A 1 -6.87 -3.55 15.35
CA MET A 1 -6.04 -4.63 14.76
C MET A 1 -5.10 -4.18 13.63
N VAL A 2 -5.42 -3.14 12.84
CA VAL A 2 -4.67 -2.74 11.62
C VAL A 2 -3.18 -2.45 11.85
N LEU A 3 -2.79 -1.81 12.96
CA LEU A 3 -1.38 -1.48 13.26
C LEU A 3 -0.51 -2.70 13.61
N ASN A 4 -1.10 -3.82 14.04
CA ASN A 4 -0.34 -4.99 14.50
C ASN A 4 0.19 -5.85 13.35
N ALA A 5 -0.43 -5.76 12.17
CA ALA A 5 0.00 -6.49 10.98
C ALA A 5 1.28 -5.89 10.38
N GLN A 6 1.49 -4.57 10.48
CA GLN A 6 2.69 -3.95 9.93
C GLN A 6 3.92 -4.30 10.76
N LEU A 7 5.05 -4.56 10.10
CA LEU A 7 6.32 -4.82 10.77
C LEU A 7 6.94 -3.52 11.29
N THR A 8 6.68 -2.40 10.64
CA THR A 8 7.17 -1.06 11.02
C THR A 8 6.38 -0.43 12.18
N LYS A 9 5.29 -1.08 12.66
CA LYS A 9 4.49 -0.69 13.84
C LYS A 9 3.99 0.77 13.87
N ARG A 10 3.77 1.36 12.69
CA ARG A 10 3.10 2.65 12.50
C ARG A 10 2.36 2.70 11.17
N LEU A 11 1.42 3.63 11.03
CA LEU A 11 0.86 3.97 9.72
C LEU A 11 1.93 4.62 8.83
N GLY A 12 1.80 4.38 7.53
CA GLY A 12 2.59 5.08 6.52
C GLY A 12 2.14 6.52 6.41
N GLU A 13 3.10 7.41 6.21
CA GLU A 13 2.88 8.83 5.93
C GLU A 13 3.16 9.10 4.44
N PRO A 14 2.62 10.19 3.85
CA PRO A 14 2.87 10.53 2.45
C PRO A 14 4.37 10.59 2.09
N ASP A 15 5.20 11.01 3.04
CA ASP A 15 6.64 11.15 2.88
C ASP A 15 7.36 9.80 2.67
N ASP A 16 6.78 8.69 3.15
CA ASP A 16 7.33 7.34 2.93
C ASP A 16 7.27 6.96 1.45
N ILE A 17 6.16 7.29 0.78
CA ILE A 17 5.98 7.07 -0.66
C ILE A 17 6.83 8.07 -1.44
N ALA A 18 6.82 9.34 -1.05
CA ALA A 18 7.59 10.38 -1.74
C ALA A 18 9.09 10.07 -1.75
N SER A 19 9.63 9.59 -0.63
CA SER A 19 11.04 9.20 -0.54
C SER A 19 11.38 8.02 -1.45
N ALA A 20 10.51 7.01 -1.54
CA ALA A 20 10.69 5.89 -2.46
C ALA A 20 10.66 6.33 -3.93
N VAL A 21 9.75 7.26 -4.28
CA VAL A 21 9.68 7.83 -5.63
C VAL A 21 10.93 8.66 -5.96
N VAL A 22 11.42 9.47 -5.02
CA VAL A 22 12.66 10.25 -5.20
C VAL A 22 13.85 9.33 -5.46
N TYR A 23 13.97 8.22 -4.72
CA TYR A 23 15.01 7.21 -4.98
C TYR A 23 14.85 6.55 -6.35
N LEU A 24 13.64 6.14 -6.73
CA LEU A 24 13.42 5.53 -8.06
C LEU A 24 13.65 6.51 -9.22
N ALA A 25 13.54 7.82 -8.97
CA ALA A 25 13.80 8.87 -9.95
C ALA A 25 15.28 9.30 -10.00
N SER A 26 16.13 8.78 -9.11
CA SER A 26 17.54 9.16 -9.04
C SER A 26 18.44 8.23 -9.87
N ASP A 27 19.68 8.67 -10.11
CA ASP A 27 20.66 7.91 -10.90
C ASP A 27 21.04 6.57 -10.23
N GLU A 28 20.90 6.48 -8.90
CA GLU A 28 21.15 5.28 -8.11
C GLU A 28 20.18 4.13 -8.46
N ALA A 29 19.01 4.43 -9.01
CA ALA A 29 18.03 3.44 -9.45
C ALA A 29 18.17 3.06 -10.94
N SER A 30 19.25 3.44 -11.62
CA SER A 30 19.43 3.28 -13.08
C SER A 30 19.29 1.84 -13.62
N TRP A 31 19.42 0.81 -12.77
CA TRP A 31 19.23 -0.60 -13.14
C TRP A 31 18.00 -1.25 -12.51
N ILE A 32 17.15 -0.47 -11.85
CA ILE A 32 15.95 -0.95 -11.14
C ILE A 32 14.74 -0.70 -12.05
N ASN A 33 14.25 -1.74 -12.71
CA ASN A 33 13.05 -1.70 -13.54
C ASN A 33 12.31 -3.04 -13.54
N GLY A 34 11.06 -3.04 -14.00
CA GLY A 34 10.26 -4.27 -14.19
C GLY A 34 9.73 -4.92 -12.90
N LEU A 35 9.68 -4.18 -11.78
CA LEU A 35 9.19 -4.67 -10.49
C LEU A 35 8.03 -3.84 -9.94
N ASN A 36 7.22 -4.48 -9.09
CA ASN A 36 6.26 -3.80 -8.22
C ASN A 36 6.91 -3.63 -6.84
N LEU A 37 7.31 -2.40 -6.50
CA LEU A 37 7.92 -2.09 -5.21
C LEU A 37 6.85 -1.78 -4.15
N ALA A 38 6.72 -2.65 -3.14
CA ALA A 38 5.78 -2.45 -2.04
C ALA A 38 6.32 -1.45 -1.00
N ILE A 39 5.56 -0.39 -0.73
CA ILE A 39 5.83 0.62 0.31
C ILE A 39 4.69 0.60 1.32
N ASP A 40 4.63 -0.44 2.15
CA ASP A 40 3.44 -0.75 2.97
C ASP A 40 3.73 -0.96 4.47
N GLY A 41 4.96 -0.71 4.92
CA GLY A 41 5.38 -0.96 6.30
C GLY A 41 5.52 -2.45 6.66
N GLY A 42 5.74 -3.31 5.66
CA GLY A 42 5.91 -4.76 5.83
C GLY A 42 4.59 -5.52 5.93
N HIS A 43 3.50 -4.93 5.44
CA HIS A 43 2.16 -5.52 5.52
C HIS A 43 2.03 -6.80 4.70
N HIS A 44 2.56 -6.82 3.48
CA HIS A 44 2.56 -8.01 2.65
C HIS A 44 3.45 -9.11 3.26
N ALA A 45 4.62 -8.73 3.75
CA ALA A 45 5.58 -9.66 4.36
C ALA A 45 5.09 -10.27 5.67
N SER A 46 4.18 -9.61 6.40
CA SER A 46 3.59 -10.16 7.63
C SER A 46 2.57 -11.28 7.38
N GLY A 47 2.30 -11.63 6.12
CA GLY A 47 1.22 -12.55 5.73
C GLY A 47 -0.11 -11.85 5.42
N GLY A 48 -0.11 -10.51 5.27
CA GLY A 48 -1.33 -9.70 5.13
C GLY A 48 -2.06 -9.52 6.47
N ALA A 49 -3.08 -8.67 6.53
CA ALA A 49 -3.81 -8.36 7.78
C ALA A 49 -4.55 -9.54 8.44
N GLY A 50 -4.50 -10.75 7.86
CA GLY A 50 -5.67 -11.63 7.88
C GLY A 50 -6.87 -10.95 7.20
N THR A 51 -8.04 -11.57 7.18
CA THR A 51 -9.26 -10.81 6.84
C THR A 51 -9.43 -9.73 7.91
N ALA A 52 -9.38 -8.46 7.53
CA ALA A 52 -9.63 -7.38 8.47
C ALA A 52 -11.01 -7.60 9.12
N ASP A 53 -11.07 -7.61 10.45
CA ASP A 53 -12.34 -7.63 11.15
C ASP A 53 -13.14 -6.39 10.74
N ALA A 54 -14.43 -6.58 10.42
CA ALA A 54 -15.27 -5.49 9.90
C ALA A 54 -15.38 -4.31 10.88
N ASN A 55 -15.23 -4.56 12.19
CA ASN A 55 -15.25 -3.52 13.21
C ASN A 55 -13.92 -2.73 13.25
N ASP A 56 -12.79 -3.36 12.90
CA ASP A 56 -11.49 -2.69 12.82
C ASP A 56 -11.37 -1.75 11.60
N VAL A 57 -11.96 -2.13 10.47
CA VAL A 57 -11.97 -1.30 9.24
C VAL A 57 -12.78 -0.03 9.46
N ALA A 58 -13.95 -0.14 10.09
CA ALA A 58 -14.85 0.99 10.33
C ALA A 58 -14.26 2.04 11.27
N VAL A 59 -13.47 1.63 12.28
CA VAL A 59 -12.90 2.53 13.29
C VAL A 59 -11.60 3.17 12.82
N HIS A 60 -10.74 2.41 12.13
CA HIS A 60 -9.37 2.86 11.83
C HIS A 60 -9.16 3.32 10.40
N SER A 61 -10.16 3.11 9.54
CA SER A 61 -9.94 3.23 8.11
C SER A 61 -11.24 3.53 7.34
N PRO A 62 -11.98 4.61 7.69
CA PRO A 62 -13.24 4.96 7.03
C PRO A 62 -13.06 5.24 5.53
N LYS A 63 -11.87 5.68 5.11
CA LYS A 63 -11.54 5.84 3.68
C LYS A 63 -11.27 4.51 2.97
N THR A 64 -10.87 3.46 3.69
CA THR A 64 -10.62 2.16 3.06
C THR A 64 -11.87 1.35 2.79
N ALA A 65 -12.89 1.52 3.62
CA ALA A 65 -14.24 1.04 3.31
C ALA A 65 -14.84 1.69 2.03
N ALA A 66 -14.39 2.89 1.66
CA ALA A 66 -14.83 3.56 0.43
C ALA A 66 -14.04 3.12 -0.82
N TRP A 67 -12.74 2.79 -0.71
CA TRP A 67 -11.98 2.30 -1.87
C TRP A 67 -12.30 0.84 -2.21
N SER A 68 -12.79 0.03 -1.27
CA SER A 68 -13.21 -1.35 -1.56
C SER A 68 -14.44 -1.42 -2.49
N THR A 69 -15.18 -0.32 -2.62
CA THR A 69 -16.24 -0.15 -3.65
C THR A 69 -15.73 0.40 -4.98
N VAL A 70 -14.44 0.72 -5.07
CA VAL A 70 -13.78 1.16 -6.30
C VAL A 70 -13.04 -0.05 -6.87
N ASP A 71 -13.44 -0.53 -8.04
CA ASP A 71 -12.71 -1.57 -8.77
C ASP A 71 -11.25 -1.12 -8.97
N HIS A 72 -10.31 -1.75 -8.28
CA HIS A 72 -8.89 -1.35 -8.27
C HIS A 72 -8.11 -1.71 -9.54
N TRP A 73 -8.80 -1.95 -10.66
CA TRP A 73 -8.17 -2.32 -11.93
C TRP A 73 -8.89 -1.82 -13.19
N THR A 74 -9.98 -1.04 -13.08
CA THR A 74 -10.58 -0.40 -14.28
C THR A 74 -9.77 0.79 -14.82
N THR A 75 -8.69 1.19 -14.13
CA THR A 75 -7.68 2.13 -14.65
C THR A 75 -6.57 1.47 -15.49
N SER A 76 -6.61 0.15 -15.73
CA SER A 76 -5.56 -0.55 -16.47
C SER A 76 -5.72 -0.58 -18.01
N GLY A 77 -6.62 0.22 -18.59
CA GLY A 77 -6.68 0.37 -20.05
C GLY A 77 -7.20 -0.86 -20.81
N ALA A 78 -8.39 -1.35 -20.47
CA ALA A 78 -9.15 -2.14 -21.44
C ALA A 78 -9.49 -1.25 -22.66
N ARG A 79 -8.88 -1.54 -23.81
CA ARG A 79 -9.37 -1.05 -25.11
C ARG A 79 -10.63 -1.86 -25.47
N ALA A 80 -11.78 -1.21 -25.43
CA ALA A 80 -12.96 -1.50 -26.26
C ALA A 80 -13.76 -0.21 -26.41
#